data_AF-A0A2V2GE78-F1
#
_entry.id   AF-A0A2V2GE78-F1
#
_cell.length_a   1.000
_cell.length_b   1.000
_cell.length_c   1.000
_cell.angle_alpha   90.00
_cell.angle_beta   90.00
_cell.angle_gamma   90.00
#
_symmetry.space_group_name_H-M   'P 1'
#
loop_
_entity.id
_entity.type
_entity.pdbx_description
1 polymer ?
#
loop_
_entity_poly.entity_id
_entity_poly.type
_entity_poly.pdbx_seq_one_letter_code
_entity_poly.pdbx_strand_id
1 'polypeptide(L)'
;MAKKKSNNVQSLAVAGACLLFGVLAFCLAGFLAAVAFGEGEHAYTATGFAAAFGWKQKIIGDNAVTWSNFNFMITLALFLPLIGGVLGALKGKLFSFIALAAFVAGAVLMFLCPTFLESSLTDAGKLGVGIAGIAGIKPALAVGSILGGVFSVLGALVTAYKTFFMKK
;
A
#
# COMPACT_ATOMS: atom_id res chain seq x y z
N MET A 1 44.81 7.62 -10.50
CA MET A 1 43.45 8.21 -10.50
C MET A 1 42.40 7.22 -11.05
N ALA A 2 42.07 6.14 -10.33
CA ALA A 2 41.26 5.03 -10.89
C ALA A 2 40.05 4.58 -10.04
N LYS A 3 39.56 5.40 -9.08
CA LYS A 3 38.53 4.96 -8.10
C LYS A 3 37.14 5.59 -8.26
N LYS A 4 36.85 6.30 -9.36
CA LYS A 4 35.59 7.07 -9.51
C LYS A 4 34.46 6.34 -10.25
N LYS A 5 34.72 5.20 -10.91
CA LYS A 5 33.74 4.52 -11.77
C LYS A 5 32.82 3.52 -11.05
N SER A 6 33.28 2.86 -9.97
CA SER A 6 32.46 1.84 -9.27
C SER A 6 31.34 2.44 -8.39
N ASN A 7 31.52 3.64 -7.83
CA ASN A 7 30.51 4.29 -6.99
C ASN A 7 29.26 4.70 -7.78
N ASN A 8 29.38 4.98 -9.07
CA ASN A 8 28.25 5.39 -9.91
C ASN A 8 27.29 4.23 -10.21
N VAL A 9 27.81 3.02 -10.43
CA VAL A 9 26.97 1.84 -10.71
C VAL A 9 26.19 1.42 -9.46
N GLN A 10 26.85 1.42 -8.29
CA GLN A 10 26.18 1.14 -7.02
C GLN A 10 25.11 2.18 -6.69
N SER A 11 25.39 3.47 -6.90
CA SER A 11 24.40 4.53 -6.69
C SER A 11 23.19 4.41 -7.62
N LEU A 12 23.40 3.99 -8.87
CA LEU A 12 22.31 3.79 -9.82
C LEU A 12 21.48 2.55 -9.48
N ALA A 13 22.13 1.45 -9.08
CA ALA A 13 21.45 0.23 -8.65
C ALA A 13 20.58 0.47 -7.41
N VAL A 14 21.10 1.18 -6.41
CA VAL A 14 20.34 1.52 -5.18
C VAL A 14 19.17 2.45 -5.50
N ALA A 15 19.37 3.47 -6.34
CA ALA A 15 18.30 4.35 -6.79
C ALA A 15 17.20 3.60 -7.57
N GLY A 16 17.62 2.69 -8.47
CA GLY A 16 16.71 1.83 -9.21
C GLY A 16 15.93 0.88 -8.30
N ALA A 17 16.58 0.30 -7.29
CA ALA A 17 15.93 -0.57 -6.31
C ALA A 17 14.90 0.19 -5.45
N CYS A 18 15.20 1.41 -5.00
CA CYS A 18 14.22 2.26 -4.31
C CYS A 18 12.97 2.47 -5.17
N LEU A 19 13.16 2.85 -6.44
CA LEU A 19 12.03 3.10 -7.35
C LEU A 19 11.24 1.82 -7.61
N LEU A 20 11.93 0.71 -7.91
CA LEU A 20 11.32 -0.59 -8.15
C LEU A 20 10.45 -1.02 -6.96
N PHE A 21 10.97 -0.94 -5.74
CA PHE A 21 10.22 -1.34 -4.55
C PHE A 21 9.04 -0.41 -4.24
N GLY A 22 9.16 0.89 -4.50
CA GLY A 22 8.03 1.81 -4.41
C GLY A 22 6.92 1.51 -5.41
N VAL A 23 7.29 1.25 -6.68
CA VAL A 23 6.33 0.88 -7.73
C VAL A 23 5.69 -0.47 -7.45
N LEU A 24 6.46 -1.49 -7.05
CA LEU A 24 5.94 -2.80 -6.69
C LEU A 24 4.99 -2.72 -5.50
N ALA A 25 5.36 -1.97 -4.45
CA ALA A 25 4.47 -1.77 -3.31
C ALA A 25 3.14 -1.13 -3.73
N PHE A 26 3.20 -0.08 -4.56
CA PHE A 26 2.01 0.60 -5.09
C PHE A 26 1.13 -0.33 -5.94
N CYS A 27 1.73 -1.01 -6.91
CA CYS A 27 0.98 -1.88 -7.83
C CYS A 27 0.37 -3.07 -7.11
N LEU A 28 1.14 -3.75 -6.25
CA LEU A 28 0.68 -4.94 -5.54
C LEU A 28 -0.39 -4.57 -4.51
N ALA A 29 -0.23 -3.45 -3.80
CA ALA A 29 -1.24 -3.00 -2.87
C ALA A 29 -2.50 -2.48 -3.56
N GLY A 30 -2.36 -1.73 -4.66
CA GLY A 30 -3.48 -1.05 -5.31
C GLY A 30 -4.37 -1.98 -6.11
N PHE A 31 -3.77 -2.90 -6.87
CA PHE A 31 -4.50 -3.75 -7.81
C PHE A 31 -4.93 -5.10 -7.25
N LEU A 32 -4.21 -5.66 -6.26
CA LEU A 32 -4.63 -6.91 -5.61
C LEU A 32 -5.59 -6.62 -4.46
N ALA A 33 -6.25 -7.68 -3.99
CA ALA A 33 -7.07 -7.68 -2.78
C ALA A 33 -6.26 -7.14 -1.59
N ALA A 34 -6.63 -5.98 -1.06
CA ALA A 34 -6.01 -5.37 0.10
C ALA A 34 -6.73 -5.75 1.40
N VAL A 35 -8.05 -5.94 1.35
CA VAL A 35 -8.85 -6.39 2.49
C VAL A 35 -9.75 -7.55 2.06
N ALA A 36 -9.85 -8.57 2.91
CA ALA A 36 -10.78 -9.67 2.78
C ALA A 36 -11.90 -9.57 3.83
N PHE A 37 -13.10 -9.96 3.45
CA PHE A 37 -14.27 -10.09 4.29
C PHE A 37 -14.82 -11.51 4.13
N GLY A 38 -15.22 -12.17 5.20
CA GLY A 38 -15.74 -13.54 5.12
C GLY A 38 -14.67 -14.62 5.26
N GLU A 39 -15.13 -15.83 5.58
CA GLU A 39 -14.37 -17.07 5.44
C GLU A 39 -15.17 -18.01 4.50
N GLY A 40 -14.48 -18.85 3.73
CA GLY A 40 -15.12 -19.86 2.87
C GLY A 40 -15.77 -19.29 1.59
N GLU A 41 -16.90 -19.86 1.17
CA GLU A 41 -17.59 -19.57 -0.10
C GLU A 41 -18.21 -18.16 -0.20
N HIS A 42 -18.25 -17.43 0.92
CA HIS A 42 -18.75 -16.04 0.99
C HIS A 42 -17.63 -15.02 1.16
N ALA A 43 -16.38 -15.38 0.83
CA ALA A 43 -15.24 -14.48 0.88
C ALA A 43 -15.36 -13.38 -0.19
N TYR A 44 -15.55 -12.14 0.25
CA TYR A 44 -15.46 -10.95 -0.59
C TYR A 44 -14.11 -10.28 -0.39
N THR A 45 -13.56 -9.70 -1.46
CA THR A 45 -12.32 -8.94 -1.37
C THR A 45 -12.49 -7.54 -1.95
N ALA A 46 -11.85 -6.57 -1.31
CA ALA A 46 -11.70 -5.23 -1.84
C ALA A 46 -10.24 -5.06 -2.29
N THR A 47 -10.04 -4.64 -3.53
CA THR A 47 -8.71 -4.21 -4.00
C THR A 47 -8.27 -2.95 -3.27
N GLY A 48 -6.97 -2.64 -3.22
CA GLY A 48 -6.49 -1.42 -2.58
C GLY A 48 -7.14 -0.16 -3.15
N PHE A 49 -7.32 -0.07 -4.47
CA PHE A 49 -7.99 1.08 -5.08
C PHE A 49 -9.48 1.14 -4.76
N ALA A 50 -10.18 0.00 -4.73
CA ALA A 50 -11.58 -0.01 -4.30
C ALA A 50 -11.68 0.46 -2.83
N ALA A 51 -10.81 -0.06 -1.96
CA ALA A 51 -10.75 0.33 -0.56
C ALA A 51 -10.37 1.80 -0.35
N ALA A 52 -9.54 2.37 -1.23
CA ALA A 52 -9.11 3.77 -1.15
C ALA A 52 -10.13 4.76 -1.72
N PHE A 53 -10.70 4.46 -2.89
CA PHE A 53 -11.58 5.38 -3.60
C PHE A 53 -13.07 5.15 -3.34
N GLY A 54 -13.39 4.07 -2.63
CA GLY A 54 -14.75 3.61 -2.45
C GLY A 54 -15.26 2.86 -3.67
N TRP A 55 -16.31 2.07 -3.46
CA TRP A 55 -16.97 1.36 -4.54
C TRP A 55 -18.47 1.19 -4.29
N LYS A 56 -19.19 0.96 -5.38
CA LYS A 56 -20.63 0.70 -5.38
C LYS A 56 -20.88 -0.74 -5.80
N GLN A 57 -21.73 -1.44 -5.05
CA GLN A 57 -22.16 -2.78 -5.36
C GLN A 57 -23.55 -2.72 -6.01
N LYS A 58 -23.75 -3.40 -7.13
CA LYS A 58 -25.10 -3.61 -7.66
C LYS A 58 -25.72 -4.79 -6.91
N ILE A 59 -26.88 -4.57 -6.31
CA ILE A 59 -27.73 -5.64 -5.78
C ILE A 59 -28.69 -6.02 -6.90
N ILE A 60 -28.89 -7.33 -7.14
CA ILE A 60 -29.79 -7.81 -8.19
C ILE A 60 -31.20 -7.25 -7.93
N GLY A 61 -31.73 -6.48 -8.88
CA GLY A 61 -33.07 -5.89 -8.80
C GLY A 61 -33.15 -4.49 -8.20
N ASP A 62 -32.04 -3.89 -7.75
CA ASP A 62 -32.03 -2.54 -7.16
C ASP A 62 -30.96 -1.62 -7.78
N ASN A 63 -31.03 -0.33 -7.46
CA ASN A 63 -30.03 0.66 -7.85
C ASN A 63 -28.66 0.37 -7.20
N ALA A 64 -27.58 0.85 -7.81
CA ALA A 64 -26.23 0.64 -7.27
C ALA A 64 -26.09 1.30 -5.90
N VAL A 65 -25.79 0.50 -4.86
CA VAL A 65 -25.65 0.95 -3.48
C VAL A 65 -24.18 1.22 -3.18
N THR A 66 -23.88 2.37 -2.56
CA THR A 66 -22.52 2.69 -2.12
C THR A 66 -22.13 1.81 -0.94
N TRP A 67 -21.09 0.99 -1.10
CA TRP A 67 -20.58 0.07 -0.06
C TRP A 67 -19.46 0.69 0.76
N SER A 68 -18.60 1.47 0.12
CA SER A 68 -17.52 2.18 0.79
C SER A 68 -17.34 3.56 0.18
N ASN A 69 -17.01 4.53 1.03
CA ASN A 69 -16.64 5.89 0.63
C ASN A 69 -15.12 6.02 0.49
N PHE A 70 -14.69 7.15 -0.08
CA PHE A 70 -13.27 7.51 -0.14
C PHE A 70 -12.60 7.44 1.25
N ASN A 71 -11.44 6.79 1.29
CA ASN A 71 -10.61 6.67 2.47
C ASN A 71 -9.23 7.28 2.22
N PHE A 72 -8.98 8.42 2.85
CA PHE A 72 -7.72 9.13 2.75
C PHE A 72 -6.54 8.33 3.33
N MET A 73 -6.74 7.57 4.42
CA MET A 73 -5.67 6.80 5.06
C MET A 73 -5.18 5.65 4.18
N ILE A 74 -6.10 4.95 3.51
CA ILE A 74 -5.75 3.88 2.56
C ILE A 74 -5.13 4.48 1.28
N THR A 75 -5.62 5.63 0.84
CA THR A 75 -5.00 6.38 -0.26
C THR A 75 -3.55 6.73 0.08
N LEU A 76 -3.30 7.28 1.27
CA LEU A 76 -1.94 7.55 1.73
C LEU A 76 -1.10 6.26 1.79
N ALA A 77 -1.64 5.17 2.31
CA ALA A 77 -0.96 3.88 2.38
C ALA A 77 -0.44 3.44 1.00
N LEU A 78 -1.24 3.65 -0.06
CA LEU A 78 -0.88 3.30 -1.43
C LEU A 78 0.22 4.20 -2.00
N PHE A 79 0.09 5.52 -1.83
CA PHE A 79 0.96 6.47 -2.52
C PHE A 79 2.27 6.79 -1.76
N LEU A 80 2.31 6.60 -0.44
CA LEU A 80 3.53 6.81 0.36
C LEU A 80 4.72 5.96 -0.11
N PRO A 81 4.58 4.64 -0.37
CA PRO A 81 5.65 3.83 -0.94
C PRO A 81 6.10 4.32 -2.32
N LEU A 82 5.18 4.79 -3.16
CA LEU A 82 5.50 5.33 -4.48
C LEU A 82 6.32 6.62 -4.37
N ILE A 83 5.88 7.55 -3.51
CA ILE A 83 6.61 8.79 -3.19
C ILE A 83 7.98 8.45 -2.62
N GLY A 84 8.06 7.48 -1.71
CA GLY A 84 9.30 6.95 -1.17
C GLY A 84 10.23 6.42 -2.26
N GLY A 85 9.72 5.66 -3.23
CA GLY A 85 10.50 5.16 -4.35
C GLY A 85 11.07 6.26 -5.24
N VAL A 86 10.25 7.27 -5.58
CA VAL A 86 10.68 8.42 -6.38
C VAL A 86 11.73 9.24 -5.65
N LEU A 87 11.45 9.66 -4.41
CA LEU A 87 12.38 10.47 -3.61
C LEU A 87 13.66 9.68 -3.27
N GLY A 88 13.54 8.37 -3.04
CA GLY A 88 14.65 7.46 -2.78
C GLY A 88 15.55 7.28 -3.99
N ALA A 89 15.05 7.47 -5.21
CA ALA A 89 15.86 7.46 -6.43
C ALA A 89 16.68 8.75 -6.62
N LEU A 90 16.18 9.89 -6.12
CA LEU A 90 16.83 11.20 -6.26
C LEU A 90 18.17 11.29 -5.52
N LYS A 91 19.03 12.19 -5.96
CA LYS A 91 20.31 12.48 -5.28
C LYS A 91 20.07 13.48 -4.16
N GLY A 92 20.41 13.10 -2.92
CA GLY A 92 20.38 13.99 -1.77
C GLY A 92 20.04 13.25 -0.48
N LYS A 93 20.73 13.60 0.61
CA LYS A 93 20.49 12.98 1.93
C LYS A 93 19.09 13.29 2.46
N LEU A 94 18.60 14.53 2.26
CA LEU A 94 17.26 14.92 2.68
C LEU A 94 16.18 14.09 1.97
N PHE A 95 16.26 13.94 0.64
CA PHE A 95 15.31 13.13 -0.12
C PHE A 95 15.35 11.65 0.28
N SER A 96 16.54 11.11 0.56
CA SER A 96 16.68 9.74 1.04
C SER A 96 16.08 9.56 2.45
N PHE A 97 16.23 10.55 3.33
CA PHE A 97 15.62 10.51 4.66
C PHE A 97 14.09 10.60 4.60
N ILE A 98 13.55 11.51 3.79
CA ILE A 98 12.10 11.62 3.59
C ILE A 98 11.54 10.35 2.93
N ALA A 99 12.27 9.78 1.98
CA ALA A 99 11.90 8.51 1.34
C ALA A 99 11.86 7.36 2.35
N LEU A 100 12.82 7.28 3.26
CA LEU A 100 12.82 6.29 4.35
C LEU A 100 11.55 6.43 5.20
N ALA A 101 11.23 7.65 5.63
CA ALA A 101 10.01 7.92 6.40
C ALA A 101 8.74 7.54 5.62
N ALA A 102 8.68 7.85 4.32
CA ALA A 102 7.55 7.53 3.46
C ALA A 102 7.35 6.02 3.30
N PHE A 103 8.43 5.25 3.11
CA PHE A 103 8.36 3.80 3.05
C PHE A 103 7.94 3.16 4.37
N VAL A 104 8.45 3.66 5.51
CA VAL A 104 8.07 3.14 6.83
C VAL A 104 6.62 3.45 7.13
N ALA A 105 6.18 4.70 6.93
CA ALA A 105 4.79 5.10 7.13
C ALA A 105 3.85 4.33 6.19
N GLY A 106 4.20 4.20 4.91
CA GLY A 106 3.43 3.41 3.95
C GLY A 106 3.29 1.94 4.36
N ALA A 107 4.36 1.31 4.86
CA ALA A 107 4.31 -0.06 5.35
C ALA A 107 3.37 -0.22 6.54
N VAL A 108 3.48 0.65 7.54
CA VAL A 108 2.61 0.60 8.73
C VAL A 108 1.14 0.80 8.33
N LEU A 109 0.87 1.78 7.47
CA LEU A 109 -0.50 2.03 7.01
C LEU A 109 -1.08 0.85 6.19
N MET A 110 -0.26 0.17 5.39
CA MET A 110 -0.66 -1.05 4.67
C MET A 110 -1.10 -2.16 5.62
N PHE A 111 -0.39 -2.38 6.72
CA PHE A 111 -0.77 -3.36 7.75
C PHE A 111 -1.97 -2.94 8.59
N LEU A 112 -2.44 -1.69 8.47
CA LEU A 112 -3.63 -1.18 9.13
C LEU A 112 -4.82 -0.97 8.18
N CYS A 113 -4.67 -1.35 6.90
CA CYS A 113 -5.72 -1.23 5.88
C CYS A 113 -7.10 -1.77 6.31
N PRO A 114 -7.22 -2.95 6.97
CA PRO A 114 -8.53 -3.45 7.40
C PRO A 114 -9.25 -2.52 8.38
N THR A 115 -8.52 -1.98 9.36
CA THR A 115 -9.06 -1.06 10.37
C THR A 115 -9.49 0.27 9.74
N PHE A 116 -8.72 0.78 8.78
CA PHE A 116 -9.10 1.99 8.06
C PHE A 116 -10.34 1.74 7.20
N LEU A 117 -10.43 0.59 6.53
CA LEU A 117 -11.56 0.29 5.66
C LEU A 117 -12.86 0.16 6.44
N GLU A 118 -12.82 -0.46 7.63
CA GLU A 118 -13.98 -0.56 8.53
C GLU A 118 -14.62 0.81 8.83
N SER A 119 -13.78 1.84 8.96
CA SER A 119 -14.22 3.22 9.23
C SER A 119 -14.83 3.91 8.00
N SER A 120 -14.64 3.38 6.79
CA SER A 120 -15.13 3.94 5.53
C SER A 120 -16.28 3.17 4.90
N LEU A 121 -16.70 2.05 5.52
CA LEU A 121 -17.90 1.32 5.12
C LEU A 121 -19.16 2.13 5.46
N THR A 122 -20.09 2.19 4.51
CA THR A 122 -21.44 2.73 4.75
C THR A 122 -22.26 1.74 5.58
N ASP A 123 -23.43 2.14 6.05
CA ASP A 123 -24.35 1.21 6.72
C ASP A 123 -24.70 0.02 5.80
N ALA A 124 -24.88 0.27 4.51
CA ALA A 124 -25.06 -0.79 3.51
C ALA A 124 -23.80 -1.64 3.27
N GLY A 125 -22.59 -1.12 3.47
CA GLY A 125 -21.34 -1.89 3.45
C GLY A 125 -21.16 -2.73 4.71
N LYS A 126 -21.56 -2.21 5.88
CA LYS A 126 -21.55 -2.92 7.16
C LYS A 126 -22.61 -4.02 7.21
N LEU A 127 -23.83 -3.73 6.73
CA LEU A 127 -24.88 -4.73 6.45
C LEU A 127 -24.55 -5.58 5.22
N GLY A 128 -23.65 -5.12 4.35
CA GLY A 128 -23.21 -5.71 3.09
C GLY A 128 -22.27 -6.90 3.23
N VAL A 129 -21.31 -6.74 4.13
CA VAL A 129 -20.58 -7.82 4.78
C VAL A 129 -21.55 -8.76 5.53
N GLY A 130 -22.76 -8.29 5.84
CA GLY A 130 -23.92 -9.06 6.33
C GLY A 130 -24.93 -9.50 5.26
N ILE A 131 -24.67 -9.41 3.95
CA ILE A 131 -25.55 -10.00 2.91
C ILE A 131 -25.41 -11.54 2.87
N ALA A 132 -24.47 -12.10 3.65
CA ALA A 132 -24.47 -13.51 4.07
C ALA A 132 -25.23 -13.76 5.39
N GLY A 133 -25.92 -12.76 5.96
CA GLY A 133 -26.64 -12.90 7.24
C GLY A 133 -25.74 -13.05 8.48
N ILE A 134 -24.42 -12.85 8.35
CA ILE A 134 -23.47 -13.01 9.47
C ILE A 134 -23.04 -11.62 9.95
N ALA A 135 -23.68 -11.15 11.02
CA ALA A 135 -23.16 -10.03 11.79
C ALA A 135 -21.80 -10.42 12.42
N GLY A 136 -20.77 -9.59 12.25
CA GLY A 136 -19.51 -9.74 13.00
C GLY A 136 -18.30 -10.27 12.23
N ILE A 137 -18.33 -10.34 10.88
CA ILE A 137 -17.12 -10.70 10.14
C ILE A 137 -16.18 -9.50 10.07
N LYS A 138 -15.02 -9.64 10.71
CA LYS A 138 -14.00 -8.59 10.79
C LYS A 138 -13.23 -8.51 9.47
N PRO A 139 -12.96 -7.30 8.94
CA PRO A 139 -12.08 -7.14 7.81
C PRO A 139 -10.68 -7.66 8.17
N ALA A 140 -10.11 -8.47 7.29
CA ALA A 140 -8.79 -9.07 7.47
C ALA A 140 -7.81 -8.57 6.40
N LEU A 141 -6.51 -8.60 6.72
CA LEU A 141 -5.47 -8.26 5.74
C LEU A 141 -5.49 -9.27 4.60
N ALA A 142 -5.57 -8.78 3.36
CA ALA A 142 -5.44 -9.62 2.18
C ALA A 142 -4.07 -9.46 1.52
N VAL A 143 -3.75 -10.38 0.61
CA VAL A 143 -2.42 -10.54 0.00
C VAL A 143 -1.82 -9.24 -0.57
N GLY A 144 -2.63 -8.36 -1.16
CA GLY A 144 -2.17 -7.09 -1.74
C GLY A 144 -1.58 -6.16 -0.70
N SER A 145 -2.23 -5.98 0.44
CA SER A 145 -1.73 -5.16 1.56
C SER A 145 -0.48 -5.77 2.20
N ILE A 146 -0.40 -7.10 2.32
CA ILE A 146 0.78 -7.81 2.83
C ILE A 146 1.97 -7.57 1.90
N LEU A 147 1.82 -7.85 0.61
CA LEU A 147 2.88 -7.68 -0.38
C LEU A 147 3.29 -6.20 -0.48
N GLY A 148 2.32 -5.29 -0.53
CA GLY A 148 2.54 -3.85 -0.49
C GLY A 148 3.40 -3.42 0.70
N GLY A 149 3.02 -3.86 1.90
CA GLY A 149 3.76 -3.61 3.13
C GLY A 149 5.18 -4.18 3.09
N VAL A 150 5.37 -5.43 2.66
CA VAL A 150 6.69 -6.08 2.57
C VAL A 150 7.61 -5.35 1.60
N PHE A 151 7.14 -5.03 0.39
CA PHE A 151 7.96 -4.28 -0.57
C PHE A 151 8.25 -2.85 -0.11
N SER A 152 7.33 -2.23 0.64
CA SER A 152 7.59 -0.95 1.28
C SER A 152 8.69 -1.05 2.35
N VAL A 153 8.72 -2.13 3.15
CA VAL A 153 9.81 -2.40 4.10
C VAL A 153 11.15 -2.63 3.39
N LEU A 154 11.17 -3.38 2.29
CA LEU A 154 12.37 -3.56 1.48
C LEU A 154 12.86 -2.22 0.91
N GLY A 155 11.94 -1.36 0.44
CA GLY A 155 12.24 0.00 0.03
C GLY A 155 12.84 0.85 1.16
N ALA A 156 12.32 0.72 2.38
CA ALA A 156 12.89 1.37 3.56
C ALA A 156 14.33 0.91 3.84
N LEU A 157 14.60 -0.40 3.78
CA LEU A 157 15.95 -0.94 4.01
C LEU A 157 16.97 -0.46 2.98
N VAL A 158 16.60 -0.47 1.68
CA VAL A 158 17.47 0.06 0.61
C VAL A 158 17.72 1.56 0.81
N THR A 159 16.69 2.31 1.18
CA THR A 159 16.80 3.75 1.39
C THR A 159 17.62 4.08 2.64
N ALA A 160 17.52 3.27 3.70
CA ALA A 160 18.37 3.36 4.88
C ALA A 160 19.84 3.08 4.53
N TYR A 161 20.11 2.04 3.72
CA TYR A 161 21.45 1.76 3.20
C TYR A 161 22.03 2.97 2.46
N LYS A 162 21.24 3.56 1.55
CA LYS A 162 21.62 4.78 0.83
C LYS A 162 21.90 5.97 1.77
N THR A 163 21.09 6.14 2.81
CA THR A 163 21.16 7.31 3.70
C THR A 163 22.35 7.24 4.65
N PHE A 164 22.62 6.06 5.22
CA PHE A 164 23.59 5.90 6.31
C PHE A 164 24.92 5.28 5.88
N PHE A 165 24.94 4.41 4.86
CA PHE A 165 26.12 3.58 4.57
C PHE A 165 26.80 3.90 3.23
N MET A 166 26.12 4.57 2.29
CA MET A 166 26.78 5.02 1.06
C MET A 166 27.66 6.25 1.30
N LYS A 167 28.98 6.09 1.11
CA LYS A 167 29.95 7.20 1.07
C LYS A 167 29.81 7.99 -0.23
N LYS A 168 29.88 9.33 -0.12
CA LYS A 168 29.84 10.27 -1.25
C LYS A 168 30.91 9.99 -2.29
#